data_AF-F4RSQ6-F1
#
_entry.id   AF-F4RSQ6-F1
#
_cell.length_a   1.000
_cell.length_b   1.000
_cell.length_c   1.000
_cell.angle_alpha   90.00
_cell.angle_beta   90.00
_cell.angle_gamma   90.00
#
_symmetry.space_group_name_H-M   'P 1'
#
loop_
_entity.id
_entity.type
_entity.pdbx_description
1 polymer ?
#
loop_
_entity_poly.entity_id
_entity_poly.type
_entity_poly.pdbx_seq_one_letter_code
_entity_poly.pdbx_strand_id
1 'polypeptide(L)'
;MPPKGQGRSMPCPLGPIKKPRTARPPEGLAKLIAQVEASNSQFLQNRTGQIERALASGPPCQIPAEPLNHKIEFELPGHIASSDEDDANDQHSNILVSNADPLPPNVDVTFRDYIRGEYYKNTQLTEVKNWAKVLNPMFIAFMSCARKASQWGDPRLWGVDHNSPCSCGVGDTQTRAVDMVDILERKQDQLFFCKCTPDQVRLIRMGYIGGSPIYPQTAYSIRLLRLHHALWKYCTVRVQGYWYRQPSTMVSNLFLGH
;
A
#
# COMPACT_ATOMS: atom_id res chain seq x y z
N MET A 1 -62.29 15.85 -14.24
CA MET A 1 -60.91 16.40 -14.14
C MET A 1 -61.01 17.91 -14.15
N PRO A 2 -60.10 18.69 -13.54
CA PRO A 2 -59.27 18.51 -12.31
C PRO A 2 -59.69 19.63 -11.29
N PRO A 3 -58.85 20.17 -10.36
CA PRO A 3 -57.63 19.69 -9.70
C PRO A 3 -57.71 19.67 -8.14
N LYS A 4 -56.59 19.26 -7.53
CA LYS A 4 -56.34 19.08 -6.07
C LYS A 4 -56.35 20.40 -5.27
N GLY A 5 -56.92 20.39 -4.07
CA GLY A 5 -56.74 21.45 -3.08
C GLY A 5 -55.40 21.36 -2.33
N GLN A 6 -54.67 22.48 -2.23
CA GLN A 6 -53.45 22.59 -1.44
C GLN A 6 -53.76 23.05 -0.01
N GLY A 7 -53.63 22.15 0.97
CA GLY A 7 -53.61 22.54 2.39
C GLY A 7 -52.25 23.15 2.75
N ARG A 8 -52.16 24.48 2.88
CA ARG A 8 -50.96 25.15 3.39
C ARG A 8 -50.98 25.13 4.92
N SER A 9 -49.94 24.59 5.55
CA SER A 9 -49.74 24.66 6.99
C SER A 9 -49.38 26.10 7.41
N MET A 10 -50.16 26.66 8.34
CA MET A 10 -49.78 27.89 9.04
C MET A 10 -48.67 27.57 10.06
N PRO A 11 -47.49 28.21 10.01
CA PRO A 11 -46.47 28.04 11.05
C PRO A 11 -46.88 28.77 12.33
N CYS A 12 -46.78 28.10 13.48
CA CYS A 12 -47.10 28.68 14.78
C CYS A 12 -45.92 29.57 15.27
N PRO A 13 -46.12 30.86 15.64
CA PRO A 13 -44.99 31.78 15.86
C PRO A 13 -44.21 31.60 17.18
N LEU A 14 -44.67 30.77 18.11
CA LEU A 14 -44.16 30.72 19.50
C LEU A 14 -43.93 29.29 20.01
N GLY A 15 -43.06 28.53 19.34
CA GLY A 15 -42.54 27.26 19.86
C GLY A 15 -41.50 27.48 20.98
N PRO A 16 -41.49 26.67 22.06
CA PRO A 16 -40.63 26.91 23.22
C PRO A 16 -39.13 26.72 22.90
N ILE A 17 -38.31 27.63 23.42
CA ILE A 17 -36.86 27.66 23.27
C ILE A 17 -36.24 26.39 23.89
N LYS A 18 -35.53 25.61 23.06
CA LYS A 18 -34.79 24.43 23.52
C LYS A 18 -33.56 24.86 24.34
N LYS A 19 -33.51 24.48 25.61
CA LYS A 19 -32.33 24.70 26.48
C LYS A 19 -31.10 23.97 25.90
N PRO A 20 -29.88 24.54 26.02
CA PRO A 20 -28.66 23.87 25.57
C PRO A 20 -28.45 22.58 26.35
N ARG A 21 -28.16 21.49 25.64
CA ARG A 21 -27.97 20.16 26.23
C ARG A 21 -26.52 20.05 26.71
N THR A 22 -26.31 20.04 28.02
CA THR A 22 -24.98 19.79 28.61
C THR A 22 -24.44 18.45 28.11
N ALA A 23 -23.23 18.48 27.55
CA ALA A 23 -22.55 17.27 27.11
C ALA A 23 -22.25 16.39 28.34
N ARG A 24 -22.72 15.14 28.32
CA ARG A 24 -22.30 14.16 29.33
C ARG A 24 -20.83 13.78 29.04
N PRO A 25 -20.00 13.57 30.08
CA PRO A 25 -18.65 13.05 29.86
C PRO A 25 -18.73 11.69 29.14
N PRO A 26 -17.74 11.36 28.28
CA PRO A 26 -17.69 10.06 27.62
C PRO A 26 -17.62 8.95 28.66
N GLU A 27 -18.50 7.96 28.57
CA GLU A 27 -18.52 6.78 29.45
C GLU A 27 -18.12 5.51 28.68
N GLY A 28 -17.54 4.54 29.39
CA GLY A 28 -17.14 3.25 28.82
C GLY A 28 -16.13 3.37 27.67
N LEU A 29 -16.49 2.78 26.52
CA LEU A 29 -15.61 2.61 25.35
C LEU A 29 -14.98 3.93 24.87
N ALA A 30 -15.69 5.05 24.96
CA ALA A 30 -15.17 6.35 24.54
C ALA A 30 -13.99 6.84 25.40
N LYS A 31 -13.93 6.48 26.70
CA LYS A 31 -12.74 6.74 27.54
C LYS A 31 -11.55 5.89 27.10
N LEU A 32 -11.80 4.62 26.75
CA LEU A 32 -10.76 3.69 26.33
C LEU A 32 -10.17 4.08 24.97
N ILE A 33 -11.01 4.54 24.03
CA ILE A 33 -10.55 5.14 22.76
C ILE A 33 -9.69 6.38 23.04
N ALA A 34 -10.19 7.34 23.83
CA ALA A 34 -9.43 8.55 24.16
C ALA A 34 -8.10 8.26 24.88
N GLN A 35 -8.04 7.22 25.73
CA GLN A 35 -6.81 6.79 26.40
C GLN A 35 -5.80 6.17 25.42
N VAL A 36 -6.27 5.34 24.47
CA VAL A 36 -5.42 4.77 23.41
C VAL A 36 -4.93 5.87 22.46
N GLU A 37 -5.78 6.81 22.07
CA GLU A 37 -5.42 7.97 21.24
C GLU A 37 -4.41 8.89 21.93
N ALA A 38 -4.57 9.15 23.23
CA ALA A 38 -3.62 9.92 24.02
C ALA A 38 -2.26 9.21 24.14
N SER A 39 -2.26 7.89 24.41
CA SER A 39 -1.05 7.08 24.48
C SER A 39 -0.30 7.04 23.15
N ASN A 40 -1.02 6.83 22.05
CA ASN A 40 -0.45 6.85 20.69
C ASN A 40 0.09 8.24 20.33
N SER A 41 -0.62 9.31 20.67
CA SER A 41 -0.17 10.70 20.42
C SER A 41 1.12 11.02 21.19
N GLN A 42 1.22 10.62 22.46
CA GLN A 42 2.44 10.78 23.25
C GLN A 42 3.62 9.96 22.68
N PHE A 43 3.37 8.71 22.25
CA PHE A 43 4.39 7.89 21.60
C PHE A 43 4.90 8.53 20.30
N LEU A 44 4.00 9.06 19.46
CA LEU A 44 4.35 9.77 18.24
C LEU A 44 5.16 11.03 18.54
N GLN A 45 4.71 11.90 19.44
CA GLN A 45 5.45 13.11 19.85
C GLN A 45 6.86 12.78 20.36
N ASN A 46 6.99 11.78 21.25
CA ASN A 46 8.27 11.33 21.78
C ASN A 46 9.21 10.79 20.70
N ARG A 47 8.66 10.14 19.66
CA ARG A 47 9.42 9.59 18.53
C ARG A 47 9.82 10.69 17.54
N THR A 48 8.93 11.62 17.22
CA THR A 48 9.23 12.79 16.37
C THR A 48 10.33 13.64 17.01
N GLY A 49 10.21 13.98 18.30
CA GLY A 49 11.23 14.75 19.01
C GLY A 49 12.56 14.02 19.20
N GLN A 50 12.63 12.69 19.04
CA GLN A 50 13.90 11.95 18.94
C GLN A 50 14.53 12.11 17.54
N ILE A 51 13.71 12.04 16.49
CA ILE A 51 14.16 12.23 15.09
C ILE A 51 14.64 13.67 14.87
N GLU A 52 13.90 14.67 15.35
CA GLU A 52 14.30 16.08 15.27
C GLU A 52 15.65 16.35 15.95
N ARG A 53 15.88 15.77 17.14
CA ARG A 53 17.18 15.85 17.81
C ARG A 53 18.30 15.16 17.03
N ALA A 54 18.03 13.99 16.45
CA ALA A 54 19.00 13.27 15.62
C ALA A 54 19.35 14.02 14.32
N LEU A 55 18.38 14.72 13.72
CA LEU A 55 18.58 15.61 12.58
C LEU A 55 19.39 16.86 12.97
N ALA A 56 19.11 17.45 14.13
CA ALA A 56 19.84 18.62 14.64
C ALA A 56 21.29 18.30 15.07
N SER A 57 21.60 17.04 15.42
CA SER A 57 22.96 16.59 15.76
C SER A 57 23.78 16.05 14.57
N GLY A 58 23.20 16.00 13.37
CA GLY A 58 23.91 15.53 12.18
C GLY A 58 24.89 16.57 11.63
N PRO A 59 26.09 16.18 11.13
CA PRO A 59 26.98 17.11 10.45
C PRO A 59 26.33 17.62 9.14
N PRO A 60 26.51 18.90 8.78
CA PRO A 60 25.83 19.50 7.63
C PRO A 60 26.34 18.92 6.31
N CYS A 61 25.51 18.09 5.67
CA CYS A 61 25.77 17.56 4.33
C CYS A 61 25.36 18.60 3.27
N GLN A 62 26.35 19.22 2.62
CA GLN A 62 26.10 20.18 1.55
C GLN A 62 25.80 19.44 0.23
N ILE A 63 24.58 19.57 -0.27
CA ILE A 63 24.21 19.14 -1.62
C ILE A 63 23.93 20.41 -2.45
N PRO A 64 24.73 20.74 -3.49
CA PRO A 64 24.41 21.82 -4.41
C PRO A 64 23.11 21.54 -5.15
N ALA A 65 22.20 22.50 -5.17
CA ALA A 65 20.93 22.40 -5.88
C ALA A 65 21.07 22.94 -7.31
N GLU A 66 20.98 22.07 -8.32
CA GLU A 66 20.74 22.47 -9.71
C GLU A 66 19.31 22.10 -10.15
N PRO A 67 18.54 23.04 -10.71
CA PRO A 67 17.16 22.78 -11.12
C PRO A 67 17.08 22.14 -12.52
N LEU A 68 16.65 20.87 -12.58
CA LEU A 68 16.35 20.21 -13.85
C LEU A 68 15.09 20.79 -14.50
N ASN A 69 15.27 21.65 -15.51
CA ASN A 69 14.18 22.21 -16.31
C ASN A 69 14.06 21.45 -17.64
N HIS A 70 13.03 20.60 -17.77
CA HIS A 70 12.66 20.04 -19.07
C HIS A 70 11.13 19.91 -19.20
N LYS A 71 10.57 20.65 -20.16
CA LYS A 71 9.22 20.42 -20.68
C LYS A 71 9.21 19.08 -21.41
N ILE A 72 8.16 18.30 -21.22
CA ILE A 72 7.86 17.14 -22.05
C ILE A 72 6.74 17.55 -23.00
N GLU A 73 7.05 17.55 -24.29
CA GLU A 73 6.09 17.80 -25.38
C GLU A 73 5.68 16.43 -25.94
N PHE A 74 4.37 16.20 -26.08
CA PHE A 74 3.80 14.87 -26.30
C PHE A 74 3.25 14.78 -27.74
N GLU A 75 3.96 14.05 -28.61
CA GLU A 75 3.45 13.69 -29.93
C GLU A 75 3.23 12.18 -30.05
N LEU A 76 2.11 11.81 -30.67
CA LEU A 76 1.60 10.45 -30.74
C LEU A 76 1.42 10.01 -32.21
N PRO A 77 2.12 8.96 -32.63
CA PRO A 77 1.67 8.05 -33.70
C PRO A 77 1.65 6.59 -33.18
N GLY A 78 0.79 5.68 -33.63
CA GLY A 78 -0.22 5.69 -34.68
C GLY A 78 -0.66 4.22 -34.91
N HIS A 79 -1.91 3.97 -35.33
CA HIS A 79 -2.48 2.62 -35.44
C HIS A 79 -1.73 1.69 -36.42
N ILE A 80 -1.53 0.41 -36.04
CA ILE A 80 -1.63 -0.77 -36.92
C ILE A 80 -2.39 -1.88 -36.16
N ALA A 81 -3.05 -2.79 -36.90
CA ALA A 81 -4.22 -3.56 -36.49
C ALA A 81 -3.96 -4.99 -35.93
N SER A 82 -5.10 -5.63 -35.60
CA SER A 82 -5.33 -6.96 -35.02
C SER A 82 -4.88 -8.19 -35.83
N SER A 83 -4.74 -9.30 -35.12
CA SER A 83 -5.06 -10.67 -35.60
C SER A 83 -5.44 -11.52 -34.38
N ASP A 84 -6.51 -12.30 -34.50
CA ASP A 84 -7.14 -13.06 -33.41
C ASP A 84 -6.74 -14.56 -33.43
N GLU A 85 -7.42 -15.34 -32.57
CA GLU A 85 -7.64 -16.80 -32.59
C GLU A 85 -6.85 -17.72 -31.62
N ASP A 86 -7.56 -18.05 -30.52
CA ASP A 86 -8.09 -19.40 -30.19
C ASP A 86 -7.37 -20.42 -29.26
N ASP A 87 -8.03 -20.54 -28.09
CA ASP A 87 -8.59 -21.76 -27.47
C ASP A 87 -7.73 -22.68 -26.57
N ALA A 88 -8.45 -23.39 -25.68
CA ALA A 88 -7.97 -23.94 -24.43
C ALA A 88 -7.66 -25.44 -24.45
N ASN A 89 -6.82 -25.90 -23.51
CA ASN A 89 -7.06 -27.17 -22.84
C ASN A 89 -6.47 -27.19 -21.41
N ASP A 90 -7.05 -28.04 -20.57
CA ASP A 90 -6.82 -28.14 -19.13
C ASP A 90 -6.24 -29.52 -18.75
N GLN A 91 -5.93 -29.70 -17.47
CA GLN A 91 -5.70 -30.96 -16.73
C GLN A 91 -4.27 -31.51 -16.53
N HIS A 92 -3.99 -31.67 -15.22
CA HIS A 92 -3.29 -32.78 -14.57
C HIS A 92 -1.75 -32.75 -14.36
N SER A 93 -1.37 -32.19 -13.20
CA SER A 93 -1.07 -32.97 -11.96
C SER A 93 0.29 -32.74 -11.27
N ASN A 94 0.19 -32.15 -10.07
CA ASN A 94 0.91 -32.49 -8.83
C ASN A 94 2.40 -32.88 -8.88
N ILE A 95 3.28 -31.92 -8.58
CA ILE A 95 4.34 -32.15 -7.58
C ILE A 95 4.33 -30.98 -6.57
N LEU A 96 3.69 -31.21 -5.43
CA LEU A 96 3.77 -30.34 -4.25
C LEU A 96 5.08 -30.63 -3.50
N VAL A 97 6.03 -29.71 -3.56
CA VAL A 97 7.01 -29.51 -2.47
C VAL A 97 6.80 -28.12 -1.90
N SER A 98 5.66 -27.96 -1.24
CA SER A 98 5.42 -26.77 -0.41
C SER A 98 6.36 -26.81 0.78
N ASN A 99 7.25 -25.82 0.87
CA ASN A 99 7.67 -25.31 2.17
C ASN A 99 6.44 -24.65 2.79
N ALA A 100 5.55 -25.45 3.35
CA ALA A 100 4.32 -24.98 3.96
C ALA A 100 4.69 -24.14 5.18
N ASP A 101 4.13 -22.93 5.27
CA ASP A 101 4.10 -22.20 6.53
C ASP A 101 3.48 -23.09 7.63
N PRO A 102 3.89 -22.94 8.90
CA PRO A 102 3.28 -23.70 9.99
C PRO A 102 1.75 -23.58 9.92
N LEU A 103 1.05 -24.71 9.93
CA LEU A 103 -0.40 -24.70 9.92
C LEU A 103 -0.89 -23.90 11.14
N PRO A 104 -1.86 -22.96 10.97
CA PRO A 104 -2.37 -22.19 12.08
C PRO A 104 -2.97 -23.12 13.15
N PRO A 105 -2.77 -22.84 14.45
CA PRO A 105 -3.23 -23.73 15.51
C PRO A 105 -4.76 -23.77 15.56
N ASN A 106 -5.30 -24.98 15.33
CA ASN A 106 -6.71 -25.40 15.39
C ASN A 106 -7.72 -24.51 14.64
N VAL A 107 -8.39 -25.10 13.65
CA VAL A 107 -9.30 -24.40 12.72
C VAL A 107 -10.60 -23.92 13.39
N ASP A 108 -10.95 -24.41 14.59
CA ASP A 108 -12.15 -24.05 15.34
C ASP A 108 -11.96 -22.81 16.26
N VAL A 109 -11.39 -21.73 15.69
CA VAL A 109 -11.23 -20.45 16.39
C VAL A 109 -11.91 -19.31 15.62
N THR A 110 -12.61 -18.44 16.34
CA THR A 110 -13.18 -17.23 15.74
C THR A 110 -12.05 -16.33 15.24
N PHE A 111 -12.20 -15.71 14.06
CA PHE A 111 -11.20 -14.79 13.48
C PHE A 111 -10.67 -13.73 14.47
N ARG A 112 -11.55 -13.21 15.33
CA ARG A 112 -11.22 -12.25 16.39
C ARG A 112 -10.21 -12.77 17.39
N ASP A 113 -10.25 -14.07 17.69
CA ASP A 113 -9.36 -14.71 18.66
C ASP A 113 -8.09 -15.21 17.96
N TYR A 114 -8.18 -15.65 16.71
CA TYR A 114 -7.01 -15.90 15.84
C TYR A 114 -6.06 -14.69 15.78
N ILE A 115 -6.57 -13.49 15.42
CA ILE A 115 -5.73 -12.27 15.32
C ILE A 115 -5.19 -11.78 16.68
N ARG A 116 -5.75 -12.28 17.79
CA ARG A 116 -5.27 -11.98 19.15
C ARG A 116 -4.34 -13.05 19.70
N GLY A 117 -4.36 -14.24 19.11
CA GLY A 117 -3.55 -15.38 19.50
C GLY A 117 -2.07 -15.07 19.42
N GLU A 118 -1.30 -15.79 20.23
CA GLU A 118 0.16 -15.66 20.26
C GLU A 118 0.78 -16.05 18.91
N TYR A 119 0.22 -17.06 18.25
CA TYR A 119 0.62 -17.51 16.91
C TYR A 119 0.64 -16.36 15.89
N TYR A 120 -0.50 -15.69 15.69
CA TYR A 120 -0.60 -14.58 14.71
C TYR A 120 0.39 -13.45 15.03
N LYS A 121 0.55 -13.09 16.31
CA LYS A 121 1.52 -12.09 16.75
C LYS A 121 2.96 -12.50 16.44
N ASN A 122 3.33 -13.76 16.70
CA ASN A 122 4.67 -14.28 16.45
C ASN A 122 4.97 -14.39 14.94
N THR A 123 3.98 -14.76 14.12
CA THR A 123 4.07 -14.72 12.65
C THR A 123 4.30 -13.28 12.17
N GLN A 124 3.47 -12.32 12.59
CA GLN A 124 3.65 -10.90 12.23
C GLN A 124 5.01 -10.33 12.65
N LEU A 125 5.47 -10.64 13.87
CA LEU A 125 6.82 -10.25 14.33
C LEU A 125 7.93 -10.88 13.49
N THR A 126 7.74 -12.10 12.99
CA THR A 126 8.69 -12.80 12.12
C THR A 126 8.69 -12.21 10.71
N GLU A 127 7.53 -11.91 10.14
CA GLU A 127 7.40 -11.19 8.87
C GLU A 127 8.08 -9.82 8.92
N VAL A 128 7.82 -9.02 9.95
CA VAL A 128 8.47 -7.69 10.13
C VAL A 128 9.99 -7.83 10.23
N LYS A 129 10.50 -8.81 10.99
CA LYS A 129 11.95 -9.10 11.06
C LYS A 129 12.53 -9.55 9.72
N ASN A 130 11.76 -10.27 8.90
CA ASN A 130 12.20 -10.74 7.60
C ASN A 130 12.19 -9.63 6.55
N TRP A 131 11.15 -8.79 6.52
CA TRP A 131 11.11 -7.56 5.73
C TRP A 131 12.28 -6.63 6.08
N ALA A 132 12.57 -6.41 7.36
CA ALA A 132 13.67 -5.55 7.80
C ALA A 132 15.04 -5.97 7.22
N LYS A 133 15.29 -7.28 7.01
CA LYS A 133 16.52 -7.79 6.39
C LYS A 133 16.62 -7.48 4.89
N VAL A 134 15.49 -7.51 4.17
CA VAL A 134 15.46 -7.37 2.70
C VAL A 134 15.19 -5.95 2.22
N LEU A 135 14.60 -5.07 3.04
CA LEU A 135 14.20 -3.72 2.65
C LEU A 135 15.36 -2.85 2.12
N ASN A 136 16.52 -2.87 2.78
CA ASN A 136 17.68 -2.09 2.33
C ASN A 136 18.22 -2.55 0.95
N PRO A 137 18.57 -3.84 0.73
CA PRO A 137 19.00 -4.28 -0.59
C PRO A 137 17.89 -4.19 -1.66
N MET A 138 16.61 -4.33 -1.29
CA MET A 138 15.48 -4.02 -2.18
C MET A 138 15.51 -2.56 -2.64
N PHE A 139 15.67 -1.60 -1.72
CA PHE A 139 15.71 -0.18 -2.06
C PHE A 139 16.86 0.18 -3.00
N ILE A 140 18.06 -0.37 -2.75
CA ILE A 140 19.23 -0.16 -3.63
C ILE A 140 18.96 -0.73 -5.04
N ALA A 141 18.39 -1.94 -5.13
CA ALA A 141 18.03 -2.55 -6.41
C ALA A 141 16.94 -1.74 -7.12
N PHE A 142 15.92 -1.29 -6.40
CA PHE A 142 14.82 -0.47 -6.91
C PHE A 142 15.35 0.84 -7.50
N MET A 143 16.18 1.58 -6.77
CA MET A 143 16.76 2.85 -7.24
C MET A 143 17.73 2.69 -8.41
N SER A 144 18.29 1.49 -8.62
CA SER A 144 19.10 1.16 -9.80
C SER A 144 18.23 0.83 -11.02
N CYS A 145 17.28 -0.09 -10.85
CA CYS A 145 16.39 -0.54 -11.93
C CYS A 145 15.39 0.54 -12.35
N ALA A 146 14.94 1.41 -11.45
CA ALA A 146 14.07 2.56 -11.76
C ALA A 146 14.69 3.49 -12.81
N ARG A 147 16.02 3.65 -12.82
CA ARG A 147 16.72 4.45 -13.85
C ARG A 147 16.82 3.71 -15.19
N LYS A 148 17.05 2.39 -15.16
CA LYS A 148 17.16 1.55 -16.37
C LYS A 148 15.82 1.36 -17.10
N ALA A 149 14.75 1.14 -16.34
CA ALA A 149 13.42 0.80 -16.86
C ALA A 149 12.50 2.02 -17.11
N SER A 150 13.05 3.25 -17.15
CA SER A 150 12.26 4.50 -17.21
C SER A 150 11.15 4.56 -16.14
N GLN A 151 11.51 4.29 -14.89
CA GLN A 151 10.62 4.08 -13.73
C GLN A 151 9.55 3.00 -13.95
N TRP A 152 9.79 2.00 -14.81
CA TRP A 152 8.79 1.03 -15.28
C TRP A 152 7.59 1.68 -15.99
N GLY A 153 7.81 2.83 -16.63
CA GLY A 153 6.84 3.54 -17.47
C GLY A 153 6.91 3.21 -18.96
N ASP A 154 8.05 2.70 -19.45
CA ASP A 154 8.23 2.33 -20.86
C ASP A 154 7.81 0.86 -21.11
N PRO A 155 6.79 0.59 -21.96
CA PRO A 155 6.36 -0.75 -22.34
C PRO A 155 7.46 -1.67 -22.89
N ARG A 156 8.56 -1.12 -23.42
CA ARG A 156 9.69 -1.86 -24.00
C ARG A 156 10.77 -2.23 -22.97
N LEU A 157 10.84 -1.52 -21.84
CA LEU A 157 11.92 -1.66 -20.86
C LEU A 157 11.47 -2.23 -19.50
N TRP A 158 10.18 -2.12 -19.14
CA TRP A 158 9.70 -2.49 -17.80
C TRP A 158 9.90 -3.96 -17.42
N GLY A 159 9.79 -4.88 -18.38
CA GLY A 159 9.85 -6.33 -18.18
C GLY A 159 11.21 -6.97 -18.51
N VAL A 160 12.25 -6.16 -18.74
CA VAL A 160 13.60 -6.67 -19.06
C VAL A 160 14.26 -7.19 -17.79
N ASP A 161 14.76 -8.44 -17.81
CA ASP A 161 15.49 -9.01 -16.68
C ASP A 161 16.88 -8.35 -16.56
N HIS A 162 17.05 -7.52 -15.53
CA HIS A 162 18.31 -6.85 -15.21
C HIS A 162 19.20 -7.63 -14.24
N ASN A 163 18.96 -8.93 -14.03
CA ASN A 163 19.84 -9.76 -13.21
C ASN A 163 21.12 -10.16 -13.96
N SER A 164 22.25 -10.00 -13.28
CA SER A 164 23.50 -10.65 -13.69
C SER A 164 23.41 -12.16 -13.46
N PRO A 165 23.97 -13.00 -14.35
CA PRO A 165 24.07 -14.44 -14.09
C PRO A 165 24.87 -14.69 -12.81
N CYS A 166 24.39 -15.60 -11.96
CA CYS A 166 25.07 -15.98 -10.72
C CYS A 166 26.04 -17.15 -10.95
N SER A 167 27.23 -17.08 -10.35
CA SER A 167 28.22 -18.18 -10.36
C SER A 167 27.97 -19.24 -9.27
N CYS A 168 26.75 -19.34 -8.75
CA CYS A 168 26.39 -20.34 -7.74
C CYS A 168 26.34 -21.74 -8.35
N GLY A 169 26.76 -22.75 -7.58
CA GLY A 169 26.57 -24.14 -7.96
C GLY A 169 25.08 -24.54 -7.94
N VAL A 170 24.74 -25.59 -8.67
CA VAL A 170 23.35 -26.06 -8.86
C VAL A 170 22.63 -26.33 -7.51
N GLY A 171 23.36 -26.78 -6.49
CA GLY A 171 22.81 -27.02 -5.14
C GLY A 171 22.50 -25.75 -4.32
N ASP A 172 22.93 -24.57 -4.77
CA ASP A 172 22.64 -23.26 -4.16
C ASP A 172 21.60 -22.45 -4.94
N THR A 173 21.12 -22.99 -6.07
CA THR A 173 20.01 -22.46 -6.85
C THR A 173 18.72 -23.24 -6.59
N GLN A 174 17.59 -22.53 -6.54
CA GLN A 174 16.26 -23.13 -6.42
C GLN A 174 15.34 -22.55 -7.49
N THR A 175 14.71 -23.41 -8.27
CA THR A 175 13.63 -23.03 -9.19
C THR A 175 12.30 -23.03 -8.44
N ARG A 176 11.49 -22.00 -8.58
CA ARG A 176 10.13 -21.96 -8.03
C ARG A 176 9.16 -21.32 -9.01
N ALA A 177 7.94 -21.83 -9.05
CA ALA A 177 6.81 -21.18 -9.70
C ALA A 177 6.45 -19.90 -8.92
N VAL A 178 6.28 -18.79 -9.62
CA VAL A 178 5.83 -17.52 -9.06
C VAL A 178 4.71 -16.95 -9.92
N ASP A 179 3.58 -16.66 -9.28
CA ASP A 179 2.45 -15.98 -9.90
C ASP A 179 2.79 -14.51 -10.10
N MET A 180 3.13 -14.15 -11.33
CA MET A 180 3.42 -12.79 -11.77
C MET A 180 2.11 -12.09 -12.13
N VAL A 181 1.78 -11.04 -11.40
CA VAL A 181 0.56 -10.23 -11.57
C VAL A 181 0.93 -8.84 -12.08
N ASP A 182 0.40 -8.47 -13.23
CA ASP A 182 0.63 -7.18 -13.89
C ASP A 182 -0.70 -6.44 -14.14
N ILE A 183 -0.64 -5.24 -14.73
CA ILE A 183 -1.81 -4.44 -15.16
C ILE A 183 -2.64 -5.19 -16.20
N LEU A 184 -1.99 -5.88 -17.14
CA LEU A 184 -2.67 -6.48 -18.31
C LEU A 184 -2.82 -8.00 -18.23
N GLU A 185 -1.98 -8.68 -17.44
CA GLU A 185 -1.93 -10.14 -17.39
C GLU A 185 -1.66 -10.67 -15.98
N ARG A 186 -2.05 -11.92 -15.73
CA ARG A 186 -1.53 -12.75 -14.65
C ARG A 186 -1.05 -14.06 -15.26
N LYS A 187 0.21 -14.42 -14.97
CA LYS A 187 0.84 -15.65 -15.45
C LYS A 187 1.68 -16.29 -14.36
N GLN A 188 2.02 -17.57 -14.52
CA GLN A 188 2.89 -18.28 -13.59
C GLN A 188 4.19 -18.64 -14.30
N ASP A 189 5.31 -18.03 -13.87
CA ASP A 189 6.63 -18.25 -14.45
C ASP A 189 7.52 -19.06 -13.50
N GLN A 190 8.43 -19.87 -14.06
CA GLN A 190 9.44 -20.61 -13.30
C GLN A 190 10.69 -19.75 -13.13
N LEU A 191 10.98 -19.31 -11.90
CA LEU A 191 12.07 -18.39 -11.61
C LEU A 191 13.21 -19.06 -10.84
N PHE A 192 14.45 -18.75 -11.24
CA PHE A 192 15.67 -19.20 -10.57
C PHE A 192 16.09 -18.21 -9.49
N PHE A 193 16.17 -18.69 -8.25
CA PHE A 193 16.64 -17.99 -7.07
C PHE A 193 17.99 -18.57 -6.61
N CYS A 194 18.90 -17.72 -6.10
CA CYS A 194 20.18 -18.16 -5.51
C CYS A 194 20.24 -17.71 -4.05
N LYS A 195 21.01 -18.40 -3.20
CA LYS A 195 21.38 -17.89 -1.86
C LYS A 195 22.18 -16.57 -1.91
N CYS A 196 22.73 -16.23 -3.07
CA CYS A 196 23.60 -15.08 -3.33
C CYS A 196 22.89 -13.72 -3.44
N THR A 197 21.57 -13.71 -3.65
CA THR A 197 20.77 -12.50 -3.86
C THR A 197 19.38 -12.77 -3.29
N PRO A 198 18.84 -11.93 -2.38
CA PRO A 198 17.51 -12.13 -1.83
C PRO A 198 16.44 -12.22 -2.93
N ASP A 199 15.47 -13.11 -2.77
CA ASP A 199 14.39 -13.36 -3.75
C ASP A 199 13.69 -12.06 -4.20
N GLN A 200 13.45 -11.14 -3.26
CA GLN A 200 12.89 -9.82 -3.54
C GLN A 200 13.77 -8.94 -4.44
N VAL A 201 15.10 -9.04 -4.33
CA VAL A 201 16.05 -8.30 -5.19
C VAL A 201 16.07 -8.91 -6.60
N ARG A 202 16.00 -10.25 -6.72
CA ARG A 202 15.84 -10.96 -8.00
C ARG A 202 14.59 -10.47 -8.74
N LEU A 203 13.46 -10.38 -8.03
CA LEU A 203 12.17 -9.90 -8.56
C LEU A 203 12.20 -8.41 -8.96
N ILE A 204 12.74 -7.52 -8.11
CA ILE A 204 12.81 -6.07 -8.44
C ILE A 204 13.59 -5.82 -9.72
N ARG A 205 14.65 -6.58 -9.95
CA ARG A 205 15.45 -6.52 -11.17
C ARG A 205 14.73 -7.07 -12.41
N MET A 206 13.64 -7.81 -12.25
CA MET A 206 12.69 -8.17 -13.31
C MET A 206 11.49 -7.20 -13.42
N GLY A 207 11.40 -6.20 -12.53
CA GLY A 207 10.29 -5.25 -12.48
C GLY A 207 9.11 -5.65 -11.58
N TYR A 208 9.30 -6.56 -10.62
CA TYR A 208 8.25 -7.06 -9.72
C TYR A 208 8.63 -6.94 -8.23
N ILE A 209 7.64 -6.95 -7.34
CA ILE A 209 7.81 -7.05 -5.88
C ILE A 209 7.02 -8.26 -5.38
N GLY A 210 7.68 -9.16 -4.65
CA GLY A 210 7.05 -10.38 -4.13
C GLY A 210 6.13 -10.08 -2.94
N GLY A 211 5.04 -10.86 -2.79
CA GLY A 211 4.09 -10.69 -1.69
C GLY A 211 4.64 -11.00 -0.29
N SER A 212 5.65 -11.87 -0.18
CA SER A 212 6.32 -12.24 1.08
C SER A 212 7.83 -11.97 1.03
N PRO A 213 8.48 -11.61 2.15
CA PRO A 213 9.90 -11.23 2.16
C PRO A 213 10.85 -12.41 1.90
N ILE A 214 10.37 -13.63 2.14
CA ILE A 214 11.06 -14.90 1.96
C ILE A 214 10.13 -15.80 1.16
N TYR A 215 10.66 -16.42 0.11
CA TYR A 215 9.96 -17.39 -0.76
C TYR A 215 8.63 -16.85 -1.34
N PRO A 216 8.66 -15.75 -2.10
CA PRO A 216 7.47 -15.17 -2.71
C PRO A 216 6.81 -16.12 -3.70
N GLN A 217 5.58 -16.54 -3.41
CA GLN A 217 4.72 -17.32 -4.31
C GLN A 217 3.99 -16.43 -5.32
N THR A 218 3.72 -15.18 -4.96
CA THR A 218 3.12 -14.15 -5.81
C THR A 218 4.07 -12.97 -5.94
N ALA A 219 4.06 -12.31 -7.09
CA ALA A 219 4.83 -11.09 -7.34
C ALA A 219 4.02 -10.09 -8.18
N TYR A 220 3.95 -8.84 -7.72
CA TYR A 220 3.19 -7.77 -8.36
C TYR A 220 4.13 -6.87 -9.16
N SER A 221 3.77 -6.52 -10.39
CA SER A 221 4.61 -5.65 -11.21
C SER A 221 4.70 -4.25 -10.58
N ILE A 222 5.88 -3.63 -10.67
CA ILE A 222 6.09 -2.29 -10.11
C ILE A 222 5.22 -1.27 -10.86
N ARG A 223 4.92 -1.50 -12.15
CA ARG A 223 3.96 -0.67 -12.90
C ARG A 223 2.53 -0.77 -12.36
N LEU A 224 2.07 -1.97 -11.97
CA LEU A 224 0.78 -2.17 -11.29
C LEU A 224 0.72 -1.45 -9.94
N LEU A 225 1.79 -1.53 -9.13
CA LEU A 225 1.85 -0.84 -7.84
C LEU A 225 1.88 0.70 -8.00
N ARG A 226 2.58 1.23 -9.03
CA ARG A 226 2.56 2.66 -9.38
C ARG A 226 1.16 3.11 -9.82
N LEU A 227 0.47 2.32 -10.65
CA LEU A 227 -0.91 2.57 -11.07
C LEU A 227 -1.85 2.60 -9.86
N HIS A 228 -1.79 1.59 -9.00
CA HIS A 228 -2.60 1.52 -7.78
C HIS A 228 -2.34 2.73 -6.85
N HIS A 229 -1.08 3.14 -6.66
CA HIS A 229 -0.75 4.33 -5.88
C HIS A 229 -1.27 5.63 -6.52
N ALA A 230 -1.24 5.76 -7.85
CA ALA A 230 -1.82 6.90 -8.55
C ALA A 230 -3.35 6.93 -8.42
N LEU A 231 -4.03 5.80 -8.64
CA LEU A 231 -5.47 5.66 -8.42
C LEU A 231 -5.85 5.96 -6.97
N TRP A 232 -5.10 5.47 -5.98
CA TRP A 232 -5.35 5.83 -4.59
C TRP A 232 -5.16 7.34 -4.34
N LYS A 233 -4.09 7.95 -4.86
CA LYS A 233 -3.82 9.38 -4.66
C LYS A 233 -4.82 10.33 -5.33
N TYR A 234 -5.33 9.98 -6.51
CA TYR A 234 -6.18 10.86 -7.33
C TYR A 234 -7.65 10.44 -7.39
N CYS A 235 -7.95 9.16 -7.18
CA CYS A 235 -9.30 8.59 -7.19
C CYS A 235 -9.78 8.22 -5.77
N THR A 236 -9.17 8.73 -4.70
CA THR A 236 -9.87 8.84 -3.41
C THR A 236 -11.13 9.70 -3.58
N VAL A 237 -12.23 9.00 -3.86
CA VAL A 237 -13.60 9.45 -3.64
C VAL A 237 -13.65 10.21 -2.32
N ARG A 238 -14.33 11.36 -2.29
CA ARG A 238 -14.47 12.16 -1.06
C ARG A 238 -15.22 11.38 0.03
N VAL A 239 -14.49 10.63 0.85
CA VAL A 239 -14.99 10.08 2.13
C VAL A 239 -15.26 11.21 3.16
N GLN A 240 -14.96 12.46 2.79
CA GLN A 240 -15.43 13.68 3.47
C GLN A 240 -16.96 13.85 3.45
N GLY A 241 -17.74 13.02 2.74
CA GLY A 241 -19.19 13.12 2.67
C GLY A 241 -19.97 12.63 3.91
N TYR A 242 -19.39 11.78 4.78
CA TYR A 242 -20.16 11.05 5.81
C TYR A 242 -19.78 11.31 7.28
N TRP A 243 -18.75 12.11 7.56
CA TRP A 243 -18.31 12.39 8.94
C TRP A 243 -18.59 13.80 9.46
N TYR A 244 -19.11 14.72 8.63
CA TYR A 244 -19.55 16.04 9.09
C TYR A 244 -21.08 16.14 9.23
N ARG A 245 -21.60 15.54 10.31
CA ARG A 245 -22.85 15.99 10.95
C ARG A 245 -22.59 16.41 12.40
N GLN A 246 -21.73 17.42 12.55
CA GLN A 246 -21.72 18.32 13.73
C GLN A 246 -22.28 19.68 13.27
N PRO A 247 -23.21 20.30 14.03
CA PRO A 247 -23.81 21.56 13.64
C PRO A 247 -22.80 22.71 13.72
N SER A 248 -22.91 23.63 12.77
CA SER A 248 -22.08 24.82 12.65
C SER A 248 -22.38 25.85 13.75
N THR A 249 -21.44 26.04 14.68
CA THR A 249 -21.26 27.28 15.44
C THR A 249 -19.80 27.45 15.88
N MET A 250 -18.97 28.05 15.03
CA MET A 250 -18.30 29.33 15.33
C MET A 250 -17.42 29.72 14.13
N VAL A 251 -17.70 30.92 13.60
CA VAL A 251 -16.90 31.57 12.57
C VAL A 251 -16.04 32.62 13.26
N SER A 252 -14.90 32.93 12.64
CA SER A 252 -14.15 34.21 12.74
C SER A 252 -12.95 34.27 13.69
N ASN A 253 -11.87 34.77 13.08
CA ASN A 253 -10.76 35.54 13.66
C ASN A 253 -9.66 34.79 14.42
N LEU A 254 -8.57 34.48 13.71
CA LEU A 254 -7.19 34.78 14.13
C LEU A 254 -6.20 34.52 12.97
N PHE A 255 -6.11 35.44 12.00
CA PHE A 255 -4.92 35.65 11.16
C PHE A 255 -4.93 37.09 10.61
N LEU A 256 -4.51 38.01 11.47
CA LEU A 256 -4.17 39.40 11.18
C LEU A 256 -3.21 39.83 12.30
N GLY A 257 -1.91 39.89 11.99
CA GLY A 257 -0.88 40.20 13.00
C GLY A 257 0.53 39.77 12.60
N HIS A 258 1.21 40.67 11.89
CA HIS A 258 2.63 40.64 11.47
C HIS A 258 3.04 39.62 10.40
#